data_AF-A0A7X8CHU0-F1
#
_entry.id   AF-A0A7X8CHU0-F1
#
_cell.length_a   1.000
_cell.length_b   1.000
_cell.length_c   1.000
_cell.angle_alpha   90.00
_cell.angle_beta   90.00
_cell.angle_gamma   90.00
#
_symmetry.space_group_name_H-M   'P 1'
#
loop_
_entity.id
_entity.type
_entity.pdbx_description
1 polymer ?
#
loop_
_entity_poly.entity_id
_entity_poly.type
_entity_poly.pdbx_seq_one_letter_code
_entity_poly.pdbx_strand_id
1 'polypeptide(L)'
;MLNEGLKDDEYMIMYHHNIAYPLFSEKSNLNIDKEETYMISSNSTTEQFNVFDKPSSNIDEMVYMHKINKGTKEHVSIENNKYKLNIGWDQEKLPFMVQWKCMQKNNYVLGLEPAMSPYPKKEYRMIKVGEEHTYLLKYKFEDK
;
A
#
# COMPACT_ATOMS: atom_id res chain seq x y z
N MET A 1 19.37 -1.52 -1.16
CA MET A 1 19.83 -0.22 -0.61
C MET A 1 21.13 -0.49 0.09
N LEU A 2 22.22 0.13 -0.35
CA LEU A 2 23.54 0.02 0.24
C LEU A 2 23.88 1.37 0.89
N ASN A 3 24.39 1.36 2.11
CA ASN A 3 24.96 2.56 2.71
C ASN A 3 26.43 2.73 2.24
N GLU A 4 26.64 3.55 1.21
CA GLU A 4 27.97 3.93 0.70
C GLU A 4 28.56 5.16 1.44
N GLY A 5 27.88 5.64 2.48
CA GLY A 5 28.31 6.76 3.28
C GLY A 5 29.50 6.44 4.19
N LEU A 6 30.02 7.47 4.84
CA LEU A 6 31.14 7.35 5.79
C LEU A 6 30.68 7.13 7.24
N LYS A 7 29.37 7.06 7.49
CA LYS A 7 28.77 6.86 8.82
C LYS A 7 27.48 6.05 8.71
N ASP A 8 27.09 5.42 9.81
CA ASP A 8 25.78 4.80 9.96
C ASP A 8 24.69 5.85 9.77
N ASP A 9 23.55 5.43 9.21
CA ASP A 9 22.43 6.32 8.92
C ASP A 9 21.09 5.68 9.25
N GLU A 10 20.05 6.50 9.31
CA GLU A 10 18.66 6.11 9.48
C GLU A 10 17.93 6.20 8.15
N TYR A 11 17.10 5.20 7.86
CA TYR A 11 16.28 5.22 6.65
C TYR A 11 14.86 4.75 6.90
N MET A 12 13.98 5.16 6.01
CA MET A 12 12.63 4.65 5.85
C MET A 12 12.40 4.33 4.38
N ILE A 13 11.60 3.31 4.11
CA ILE A 13 11.19 2.99 2.74
C ILE A 13 9.71 2.65 2.68
N MET A 14 9.09 3.08 1.60
CA MET A 14 7.73 2.78 1.20
C MET A 14 7.71 2.65 -0.33
N TYR A 15 6.99 1.64 -0.83
CA TYR A 15 6.83 1.42 -2.26
C TYR A 15 5.48 1.96 -2.71
N HIS A 16 5.46 3.12 -3.37
CA HIS A 16 4.22 3.84 -3.67
C HIS A 16 3.58 3.37 -4.98
N HIS A 17 2.69 2.37 -4.93
CA HIS A 17 2.00 1.87 -6.13
C HIS A 17 0.68 2.59 -6.35
N ASN A 18 0.60 3.39 -7.40
CA ASN A 18 -0.63 4.06 -7.80
C ASN A 18 -1.31 3.27 -8.91
N ILE A 19 -2.54 2.82 -8.65
CA ILE A 19 -3.35 2.00 -9.54
C ILE A 19 -4.57 2.79 -9.97
N ALA A 20 -4.79 2.87 -11.27
CA ALA A 20 -5.90 3.61 -11.86
C ALA A 20 -6.69 2.71 -12.82
N TYR A 21 -7.52 3.34 -13.66
CA TYR A 21 -8.17 2.66 -14.77
C TYR A 21 -7.14 1.95 -15.68
N PRO A 22 -7.49 0.79 -16.28
CA PRO A 22 -8.79 0.13 -16.20
C PRO A 22 -8.93 -0.86 -15.03
N LEU A 23 -7.91 -1.06 -14.19
CA LEU A 23 -7.93 -2.04 -13.10
C LEU A 23 -8.71 -1.53 -11.87
N PHE A 24 -8.50 -0.27 -11.49
CA PHE A 24 -9.22 0.38 -10.39
C PHE A 24 -10.41 1.18 -10.91
N SER A 25 -11.60 0.89 -10.37
CA SER A 25 -12.90 1.48 -10.70
C SER A 25 -13.86 1.29 -9.52
N GLU A 26 -15.08 1.82 -9.62
CA GLU A 26 -16.16 1.58 -8.65
C GLU A 26 -16.61 0.11 -8.61
N LYS A 27 -16.21 -0.70 -9.59
CA LYS A 27 -16.53 -2.14 -9.69
C LYS A 27 -15.39 -3.04 -9.21
N SER A 28 -14.29 -2.45 -8.79
CA SER A 28 -13.13 -3.21 -8.34
C SER A 28 -13.36 -3.76 -6.94
N ASN A 29 -12.82 -4.95 -6.67
CA ASN A 29 -12.81 -5.56 -5.35
C ASN A 29 -11.37 -5.57 -4.85
N LEU A 30 -11.17 -5.07 -3.63
CA LEU A 30 -9.88 -5.06 -2.96
C LEU A 30 -9.92 -6.01 -1.77
N ASN A 31 -8.98 -6.96 -1.77
CA ASN A 31 -8.68 -7.80 -0.63
C ASN A 31 -7.27 -7.48 -0.12
N ILE A 32 -7.15 -7.24 1.18
CA ILE A 32 -5.88 -7.05 1.88
C ILE A 32 -5.85 -8.06 3.03
N ASP A 33 -4.84 -8.92 3.02
CA ASP A 33 -4.56 -9.85 4.10
C ASP A 33 -3.87 -9.12 5.26
N LYS A 34 -4.67 -8.78 6.27
CA LYS A 34 -4.29 -7.86 7.34
C LYS A 34 -4.79 -8.33 8.69
N GLU A 35 -4.03 -7.99 9.72
CA GLU A 35 -4.35 -8.17 11.13
C GLU A 35 -5.27 -7.04 11.59
N GLU A 36 -4.91 -5.79 11.27
CA GLU A 36 -5.59 -4.59 11.74
C GLU A 36 -5.69 -3.52 10.65
N THR A 37 -6.66 -2.61 10.81
CA THR A 37 -6.84 -1.41 9.96
C THR A 37 -7.09 -0.20 10.83
N TYR A 38 -6.37 0.87 10.53
CA TYR A 38 -6.51 2.17 11.16
C TYR A 38 -6.90 3.20 10.11
N MET A 39 -7.79 4.11 10.51
CA MET A 39 -8.14 5.27 9.70
C MET A 39 -7.17 6.39 10.01
N ILE A 40 -6.64 7.02 8.98
CA ILE A 40 -5.81 8.22 9.13
C ILE A 40 -6.63 9.46 8.79
N SER A 41 -7.46 9.40 7.75
CA SER A 41 -8.40 10.47 7.42
C SER A 41 -9.62 10.45 8.35
N SER A 42 -9.98 11.60 8.92
CA SER A 42 -11.09 11.74 9.87
C SER A 42 -12.49 11.54 9.28
N ASN A 43 -12.62 11.59 7.95
CA ASN A 43 -13.87 11.47 7.21
C ASN A 43 -14.14 10.04 6.71
N SER A 44 -13.48 9.03 7.30
CA SER A 44 -13.57 7.63 6.88
C SER A 44 -13.98 6.72 8.04
N THR A 45 -14.51 5.53 7.73
CA THR A 45 -14.65 4.41 8.68
C THR A 45 -13.72 3.25 8.29
N THR A 46 -13.29 2.42 9.25
CA THR A 46 -12.43 1.25 8.97
C THR A 46 -13.09 0.25 8.04
N GLU A 47 -14.43 0.23 7.98
CA GLU A 47 -15.23 -0.65 7.12
C GLU A 47 -15.24 -0.20 5.65
N GLN A 48 -14.88 1.05 5.38
CA GLN A 48 -14.93 1.65 4.03
C GLN A 48 -13.63 1.50 3.22
N PHE A 49 -12.60 0.87 3.78
CA PHE A 49 -11.28 0.79 3.14
C PHE A 49 -11.35 0.16 1.73
N ASN A 50 -12.23 -0.83 1.52
CA ASN A 50 -12.42 -1.52 0.24
C ASN A 50 -13.73 -1.17 -0.48
N VAL A 51 -14.40 -0.07 -0.09
CA VAL A 51 -15.61 0.43 -0.75
C VAL A 51 -15.24 1.58 -1.69
N PHE A 52 -15.65 1.44 -2.96
CA PHE A 52 -15.29 2.36 -4.04
C PHE A 52 -16.52 2.97 -4.70
N ASP A 53 -16.61 4.30 -4.64
CA ASP A 53 -17.69 5.07 -5.24
C ASP A 53 -17.32 5.58 -6.63
N LYS A 54 -18.32 5.99 -7.41
CA LYS A 54 -18.08 6.66 -8.69
C LYS A 54 -17.26 7.96 -8.49
N PRO A 55 -16.45 8.38 -9.47
CA PRO A 55 -15.71 9.64 -9.41
C PRO A 55 -16.61 10.84 -9.05
N SER A 56 -16.26 11.57 -7.99
CA SER A 56 -17.02 12.72 -7.49
C SER A 56 -16.13 13.95 -7.33
N SER A 57 -16.70 15.15 -7.45
CA SER A 57 -15.97 16.40 -7.11
C SER A 57 -15.99 16.72 -5.62
N ASN A 58 -16.87 16.05 -4.86
CA ASN A 58 -17.18 16.38 -3.47
C ASN A 58 -16.75 15.24 -2.53
N ILE A 59 -15.68 14.54 -2.86
CA ILE A 59 -15.11 13.48 -2.02
C ILE A 59 -13.65 13.80 -1.75
N ASP A 60 -13.28 13.83 -0.48
CA ASP A 60 -11.88 13.99 -0.11
C ASP A 60 -11.16 12.64 -0.21
N GLU A 61 -9.83 12.72 -0.22
CA GLU A 61 -8.98 11.56 -0.16
C GLU A 61 -9.10 10.87 1.21
N MET A 62 -9.08 9.55 1.18
CA MET A 62 -9.12 8.73 2.40
C MET A 62 -7.83 7.94 2.52
N VAL A 63 -7.16 8.05 3.66
CA VAL A 63 -5.94 7.32 3.96
C VAL A 63 -6.22 6.31 5.06
N TYR A 64 -5.83 5.06 4.81
CA TYR A 64 -5.85 3.98 5.78
C TYR A 64 -4.44 3.45 5.99
N MET A 65 -4.21 2.86 7.15
CA MET A 65 -3.03 2.09 7.45
C MET A 65 -3.43 0.66 7.82
N HIS A 66 -2.75 -0.32 7.25
CA HIS A 66 -2.97 -1.73 7.54
C HIS A 66 -1.71 -2.36 8.12
N LYS A 67 -1.89 -3.18 9.16
CA LYS A 67 -0.84 -4.09 9.65
C LYS A 67 -1.03 -5.45 8.98
N ILE A 68 -0.01 -5.93 8.28
CA ILE A 68 -0.12 -7.10 7.40
C ILE A 68 0.07 -8.40 8.17
N ASN A 69 -0.70 -9.43 7.79
CA ASN A 69 -0.59 -10.74 8.41
C ASN A 69 0.76 -11.39 8.09
N LYS A 70 1.26 -12.19 9.03
CA LYS A 70 2.48 -12.97 8.83
C LYS A 70 2.18 -14.28 8.09
N GLY A 71 3.13 -14.71 7.26
CA GLY A 71 3.13 -16.06 6.66
C GLY A 71 2.42 -16.17 5.30
N THR A 72 1.86 -15.09 4.77
CA THR A 72 1.29 -15.07 3.42
C THR A 72 2.28 -14.52 2.40
N LYS A 73 2.17 -15.00 1.15
CA LYS A 73 3.07 -14.60 0.04
C LYS A 73 2.44 -13.54 -0.86
N GLU A 74 1.12 -13.46 -0.86
CA GLU A 74 0.32 -12.47 -1.59
C GLU A 74 -0.50 -11.73 -0.54
N HIS A 75 -0.18 -10.45 -0.34
CA HIS A 75 -0.75 -9.64 0.75
C HIS A 75 -1.95 -8.84 0.27
N VAL A 76 -1.97 -8.49 -1.01
CA VAL A 76 -3.02 -7.66 -1.60
C VAL A 76 -3.44 -8.21 -2.95
N SER A 77 -4.75 -8.24 -3.18
CA SER A 77 -5.35 -8.52 -4.47
C SER A 77 -6.35 -7.41 -4.79
N ILE A 78 -6.21 -6.80 -5.96
CA ILE A 78 -7.25 -5.94 -6.54
C ILE A 78 -7.69 -6.53 -7.87
N GLU A 79 -8.99 -6.59 -8.08
CA GLU A 79 -9.54 -7.15 -9.31
C GLU A 79 -10.85 -6.50 -9.73
N ASN A 80 -11.15 -6.55 -11.02
CA ASN A 80 -12.48 -6.32 -11.55
C ASN A 80 -12.91 -7.51 -12.43
N ASN A 81 -13.90 -7.30 -13.29
CA ASN A 81 -14.40 -8.35 -14.18
C ASN A 81 -13.44 -8.74 -15.30
N LYS A 82 -12.39 -7.95 -15.57
CA LYS A 82 -11.45 -8.14 -16.68
C LYS A 82 -10.00 -8.30 -16.24
N TYR A 83 -9.60 -7.68 -15.14
CA TYR A 83 -8.20 -7.62 -14.71
C TYR A 83 -8.07 -8.01 -13.25
N LYS A 84 -6.92 -8.61 -12.90
CA LYS A 84 -6.51 -8.90 -11.53
C LYS A 84 -5.03 -8.55 -11.35
N LEU A 85 -4.70 -7.97 -10.20
CA LEU A 85 -3.33 -7.76 -9.75
C LEU A 85 -3.20 -8.30 -8.33
N ASN A 86 -2.23 -9.20 -8.14
CA ASN A 86 -1.76 -9.61 -6.82
C ASN A 86 -0.40 -8.98 -6.55
N ILE A 87 -0.22 -8.48 -5.33
CA ILE A 87 1.04 -7.89 -4.86
C ILE A 87 1.49 -8.66 -3.62
N GLY A 88 2.73 -9.13 -3.66
CA GLY A 88 3.38 -9.87 -2.59
C GLY A 88 4.74 -9.28 -2.25
N TRP A 89 5.15 -9.36 -0.98
CA TRP A 89 6.44 -8.87 -0.51
C TRP A 89 6.86 -9.61 0.76
N ASP A 90 8.05 -9.30 1.26
CA ASP A 90 8.51 -9.77 2.57
C ASP A 90 7.93 -8.86 3.67
N GLN A 91 6.89 -9.33 4.37
CA GLN A 91 6.20 -8.56 5.39
C GLN A 91 7.04 -8.33 6.65
N GLU A 92 8.08 -9.13 6.91
CA GLU A 92 9.00 -8.82 8.02
C GLU A 92 9.81 -7.55 7.69
N LYS A 93 10.07 -7.31 6.40
CA LYS A 93 10.74 -6.09 5.93
C LYS A 93 9.78 -4.92 5.74
N LEU A 94 8.54 -5.16 5.31
CA LEU A 94 7.52 -4.12 5.12
C LEU A 94 6.21 -4.56 5.83
N PRO A 95 6.13 -4.39 7.16
CA PRO A 95 5.01 -4.92 7.96
C PRO A 95 3.72 -4.13 7.84
N PHE A 96 3.79 -2.95 7.23
CA PHE A 96 2.67 -2.03 7.10
C PHE A 96 2.29 -1.84 5.63
N MET A 97 1.08 -1.37 5.39
CA MET A 97 0.67 -0.88 4.09
C MET A 97 -0.18 0.38 4.27
N VAL A 98 0.28 1.50 3.70
CA VAL A 98 -0.56 2.68 3.55
C VAL A 98 -1.46 2.46 2.34
N GLN A 99 -2.74 2.78 2.52
CA GLN A 99 -3.71 2.81 1.44
C GLN A 99 -4.16 4.26 1.24
N TRP A 100 -3.89 4.83 0.08
CA TRP A 100 -4.39 6.15 -0.30
C TRP A 100 -5.51 5.99 -1.33
N LYS A 101 -6.74 6.39 -0.98
CA LYS A 101 -7.92 6.27 -1.82
C LYS A 101 -8.33 7.65 -2.32
N CYS A 102 -8.07 7.93 -3.60
CA CYS A 102 -8.52 9.14 -4.29
C CYS A 102 -9.58 8.78 -5.32
N MET A 103 -10.83 9.18 -5.07
CA MET A 103 -12.00 8.88 -5.92
C MET A 103 -12.57 10.15 -6.56
N GLN A 104 -11.69 11.09 -6.89
CA GLN A 104 -12.08 12.39 -7.41
C GLN A 104 -12.28 12.35 -8.93
N LYS A 105 -13.10 13.26 -9.48
CA LYS A 105 -13.17 13.46 -10.93
C LYS A 105 -11.79 13.82 -11.48
N ASN A 106 -11.37 13.16 -12.56
CA ASN A 106 -10.05 13.27 -13.19
C ASN A 106 -8.85 12.78 -12.34
N ASN A 107 -9.07 12.42 -11.08
CA ASN A 107 -8.07 11.90 -10.15
C ASN A 107 -8.65 10.67 -9.44
N TYR A 108 -8.77 9.56 -10.18
CA TYR A 108 -9.34 8.31 -9.67
C TYR A 108 -8.23 7.25 -9.57
N VAL A 109 -7.57 7.21 -8.42
CA VAL A 109 -6.34 6.46 -8.17
C VAL A 109 -6.37 5.83 -6.79
N LEU A 110 -5.90 4.59 -6.71
CA LEU A 110 -5.68 3.86 -5.47
C LEU A 110 -4.17 3.66 -5.26
N GLY A 111 -3.65 4.25 -4.20
CA GLY A 111 -2.33 3.97 -3.63
C GLY A 111 -2.38 2.69 -2.79
N LEU A 112 -1.57 1.70 -3.15
CA LEU A 112 -1.29 0.50 -2.36
C LEU A 112 0.20 0.47 -2.02
N GLU A 113 0.53 0.83 -0.78
CA GLU A 113 1.88 1.32 -0.48
C GLU A 113 2.51 0.50 0.65
N PRO A 114 3.12 -0.66 0.34
CA PRO A 114 3.89 -1.44 1.31
C PRO A 114 4.97 -0.57 1.96
N ALA A 115 4.97 -0.55 3.29
CA ALA A 115 5.74 0.38 4.08
C ALA A 115 6.50 -0.32 5.21
N MET A 116 7.71 0.18 5.45
CA MET A 116 8.56 -0.24 6.56
C MET A 116 8.07 0.30 7.91
N SER A 117 7.54 1.52 7.90
CA SER A 117 7.15 2.29 9.07
C SER A 117 5.63 2.38 9.15
N PRO A 118 5.06 2.53 10.36
CA PRO A 118 3.69 2.99 10.50
C PRO A 118 3.53 4.42 9.91
N TYR A 119 2.30 4.92 9.87
CA TYR A 119 1.93 6.27 9.47
C TYR A 119 0.70 6.67 10.31
N PRO A 120 0.63 7.91 10.85
CA PRO A 120 1.54 9.04 10.65
C PRO A 120 2.84 8.97 11.47
N LYS A 121 2.94 8.06 12.45
CA LYS A 121 4.17 7.87 13.24
C LYS A 121 5.29 7.37 12.34
N LYS A 122 6.45 8.02 12.37
CA LYS A 122 7.63 7.61 11.59
C LYS A 122 8.59 6.82 12.46
N GLU A 123 8.93 5.61 12.02
CA GLU A 123 9.92 4.73 12.64
C GLU A 123 11.03 4.45 11.63
N TYR A 124 12.27 4.66 12.05
CA TYR A 124 13.44 4.50 11.21
C TYR A 124 14.14 3.17 11.49
N ARG A 125 14.80 2.62 10.48
CA ARG A 125 15.78 1.55 10.66
C ARG A 125 17.17 2.12 10.49
N MET A 126 18.11 1.63 11.29
CA MET A 126 19.52 1.88 11.09
C MET A 126 20.04 1.09 9.88
N ILE A 127 20.99 1.66 9.15
CA ILE A 127 21.81 0.97 8.16
C ILE A 127 23.27 1.35 8.38
N LYS A 128 24.11 0.35 8.67
CA LYS A 128 25.53 0.57 8.94
C LYS A 128 26.31 0.84 7.67
N VAL A 129 27.46 1.50 7.77
CA VAL A 129 28.37 1.68 6.61
C VAL A 129 28.67 0.32 5.96
N GLY A 130 28.46 0.22 4.65
CA GLY A 130 28.66 -1.01 3.88
C GLY A 130 27.58 -2.07 4.04
N GLU A 131 26.56 -1.85 4.87
CA GLU A 131 25.41 -2.75 5.00
C GLU A 131 24.46 -2.60 3.81
N GLU A 132 23.91 -3.72 3.36
CA GLU A 132 22.93 -3.78 2.28
C GLU A 132 21.59 -4.36 2.78
N HIS A 133 20.52 -3.64 2.49
CA HIS A 133 19.15 -4.09 2.70
C HIS A 133 18.42 -4.29 1.36
N THR A 134 17.95 -5.51 1.14
CA THR A 134 17.25 -5.91 -0.10
C THR A 134 15.76 -6.11 0.16
N TYR A 135 14.93 -5.58 -0.74
CA TYR A 135 13.47 -5.67 -0.69
C TYR A 135 12.97 -6.31 -1.97
N LEU A 136 12.21 -7.40 -1.83
CA LEU A 136 11.64 -8.11 -2.97
C LEU A 136 10.12 -7.94 -2.95
N LEU A 137 9.60 -7.41 -4.06
CA LEU A 137 8.17 -7.30 -4.32
C LEU A 137 7.85 -8.11 -5.58
N LYS A 138 6.72 -8.80 -5.57
CA LYS A 138 6.21 -9.62 -6.66
C LYS A 138 4.86 -9.08 -7.09
N TYR A 139 4.70 -8.91 -8.39
CA TYR A 139 3.45 -8.46 -9.01
C TYR A 139 3.00 -9.55 -9.97
N LYS A 140 1.75 -9.98 -9.83
CA LYS A 140 1.13 -10.93 -10.76
C LYS A 140 -0.10 -10.27 -11.35
N PHE A 141 -0.01 -9.87 -12.61
CA PHE A 141 -1.10 -9.28 -13.37
C PHE A 141 -1.72 -10.34 -14.29
N GLU A 142 -3.05 -10.41 -14.32
CA GLU A 142 -3.82 -11.41 -15.06
C GLU A 142 -5.02 -10.75 -15.77
N ASP A 143 -5.28 -11.19 -17.01
CA ASP A 143 -6.53 -10.95 -17.70
C ASP A 143 -7.54 -12.07 -17.35
N LYS A 144 -8.81 -11.73 -17.18
CA LYS A 144 -9.91 -12.65 -16.88
C LYS A 144 -10.83 -12.89 -18.07
#